data_AF-A0AAW2CDD9-F1
#
_entry.id   AF-A0AAW2CDD9-F1
#
_cell.length_a   1.000
_cell.length_b   1.000
_cell.length_c   1.000
_cell.angle_alpha   90.00
_cell.angle_beta   90.00
_cell.angle_gamma   90.00
#
_symmetry.space_group_name_H-M   'P 1'
#
loop_
_entity.id
_entity.type
_entity.pdbx_description
1 polymer ?
#
loop_
_entity_poly.entity_id
_entity_poly.type
_entity_poly.pdbx_seq_one_letter_code
_entity_poly.pdbx_strand_id
1 'polypeptide(L)'
;MADQPETPTMETLDPQTPSPSPSSSSSSSSSSFSTVSYSKPPNPSFQNQNPSPMPPSLTRLWRPAAQRNLRNRWSKLVSCRKQWVSSSSSGKSHATSLVNAHLSQRYMSTMELGVLSDMLNIRKKAGRKLFKQQETFRSKLLSSYKDMVAAVTQMVNASKSMRTFLKGPSNSALVQFSSFSGDQNDSGDGGGIPAFAFWSISSHEQLADELVQMFIMELNLKRLLVLELLSTSCDDPQANELHWSDQLYPGEFDHLSMCNLFSQETCEPVPPKLMDLKSDAPTVRSNNQPNPEVLQVYITTWLAEVNIDTLRVDEIFAAIGEEMHVSLT
;
A
#
# COMPACT_ATOMS: atom_id res chain seq x y z
N MET A 1 16.62 37.44 46.75
CA MET A 1 17.27 38.47 45.89
C MET A 1 18.74 38.12 45.82
N ALA A 2 19.33 38.22 44.62
CA ALA A 2 20.76 38.14 44.26
C ALA A 2 21.73 37.32 45.13
N ASP A 3 22.42 36.35 44.52
CA ASP A 3 23.86 36.56 44.27
C ASP A 3 24.40 35.72 43.10
N GLN A 4 25.45 36.23 42.46
CA GLN A 4 26.32 35.57 41.47
C GLN A 4 27.63 35.14 42.20
N PRO A 5 28.44 34.17 41.70
CA PRO A 5 29.32 34.37 40.53
C PRO A 5 29.43 33.06 39.68
N GLU A 6 30.43 32.76 38.82
CA GLU A 6 31.66 33.44 38.36
C GLU A 6 32.02 33.00 36.91
N THR A 7 33.19 33.42 36.40
CA THR A 7 33.83 32.88 35.18
C THR A 7 35.12 32.11 35.51
N PRO A 8 35.69 31.35 34.54
CA PRO A 8 37.02 31.77 34.10
C PRO A 8 37.30 31.64 32.59
N THR A 9 38.27 32.46 32.16
CA THR A 9 39.07 32.37 30.92
C THR A 9 40.08 31.20 30.99
N MET A 10 40.92 30.81 30.02
CA MET A 10 41.38 31.35 28.73
C MET A 10 42.03 30.18 27.93
N GLU A 11 42.22 30.32 26.62
CA GLU A 11 43.49 30.11 25.87
C GLU A 11 43.29 29.69 24.40
N THR A 12 44.24 30.13 23.58
CA THR A 12 44.32 29.99 22.11
C THR A 12 45.74 29.56 21.80
N LEU A 13 45.99 28.67 20.83
CA LEU A 13 47.25 28.58 20.05
C LEU A 13 47.19 27.46 18.98
N ASP A 14 47.09 27.87 17.72
CA ASP A 14 47.80 27.27 16.57
C ASP A 14 49.19 27.97 16.49
N PRO A 15 50.27 27.45 15.83
CA PRO A 15 50.20 26.82 14.50
C PRO A 15 51.35 25.82 14.10
N GLN A 16 51.39 25.53 12.78
CA GLN A 16 52.56 25.29 11.91
C GLN A 16 53.01 23.87 11.48
N THR A 17 53.20 23.77 10.17
CA THR A 17 53.79 22.70 9.35
C THR A 17 55.33 22.65 9.46
N PRO A 18 55.96 21.52 9.06
CA PRO A 18 56.90 21.65 7.93
C PRO A 18 56.97 20.46 6.95
N SER A 19 57.49 20.76 5.75
CA SER A 19 58.13 19.87 4.77
C SER A 19 59.63 20.29 4.67
N PRO A 20 60.61 19.53 4.11
CA PRO A 20 60.53 18.76 2.86
C PRO A 20 61.38 17.46 2.76
N SER A 21 61.44 16.90 1.54
CA SER A 21 62.18 15.69 1.11
C SER A 21 63.72 15.84 1.13
N PRO A 22 64.48 14.74 0.92
CA PRO A 22 65.06 14.55 -0.43
C PRO A 22 65.11 13.10 -0.96
N SER A 23 65.64 12.98 -2.18
CA SER A 23 65.61 11.85 -3.12
C SER A 23 66.66 10.74 -2.93
N SER A 24 66.35 9.53 -3.41
CA SER A 24 67.35 8.57 -3.91
C SER A 24 66.80 7.73 -5.07
N SER A 25 67.57 7.60 -6.15
CA SER A 25 67.22 6.89 -7.39
C SER A 25 68.13 5.69 -7.65
N SER A 26 67.58 4.53 -8.05
CA SER A 26 68.23 3.61 -9.02
C SER A 26 67.41 2.37 -9.42
N SER A 27 67.59 1.96 -10.68
CA SER A 27 67.59 0.58 -11.20
C SER A 27 66.35 -0.33 -11.07
N SER A 28 65.50 -0.26 -12.12
CA SER A 28 65.18 -1.39 -13.03
C SER A 28 65.09 -2.84 -12.50
N SER A 29 63.91 -3.44 -12.65
CA SER A 29 63.74 -4.83 -13.10
C SER A 29 62.36 -5.02 -13.75
N SER A 30 62.30 -5.77 -14.85
CA SER A 30 61.11 -5.97 -15.68
C SER A 30 60.27 -7.16 -15.23
N SER A 31 58.96 -6.99 -15.08
CA SER A 31 58.00 -8.09 -15.11
C SER A 31 56.65 -7.62 -15.67
N SER A 32 56.26 -8.19 -16.81
CA SER A 32 55.03 -7.85 -17.50
C SER A 32 53.81 -8.46 -16.81
N PHE A 33 52.92 -7.64 -16.27
CA PHE A 33 51.56 -8.05 -15.89
C PHE A 33 50.54 -7.06 -16.43
N SER A 34 49.64 -7.57 -17.28
CA SER A 34 48.59 -6.79 -17.93
C SER A 34 47.53 -6.36 -16.93
N THR A 35 47.61 -5.13 -16.43
CA THR A 35 46.56 -4.56 -15.57
C THR A 35 45.43 -4.00 -16.43
N VAL A 36 44.26 -4.63 -16.36
CA VAL A 36 43.01 -4.11 -16.95
C VAL A 36 42.68 -2.77 -16.28
N SER A 37 42.54 -1.72 -17.09
CA SER A 37 42.08 -0.41 -16.59
C SER A 37 40.61 -0.49 -16.21
N TYR A 38 40.32 -0.45 -14.91
CA TYR A 38 38.97 -0.25 -14.40
C TYR A 38 38.55 1.21 -14.62
N SER A 39 37.89 1.47 -15.74
CA SER A 39 37.19 2.74 -15.98
C SER A 39 36.08 2.91 -14.95
N LYS A 40 36.22 3.90 -14.07
CA LYS A 40 35.20 4.33 -13.12
C LYS A 40 33.90 4.66 -13.88
N PRO A 41 32.73 4.09 -13.51
CA PRO A 41 31.48 4.45 -14.17
C PRO A 41 31.18 5.94 -13.95
N PRO A 42 30.74 6.68 -14.98
CA PRO A 42 30.35 8.08 -14.80
C PRO A 42 29.10 8.17 -13.91
N ASN A 43 29.08 9.15 -13.00
CA ASN A 43 27.88 9.48 -12.25
C ASN A 43 26.72 9.77 -13.23
N PRO A 44 25.49 9.29 -12.98
CA PRO A 44 24.33 9.74 -13.73
C PRO A 44 24.10 11.23 -13.41
N SER A 45 24.46 12.09 -14.36
CA SER A 45 24.05 13.48 -14.34
C SER A 45 22.53 13.53 -14.52
N PHE A 46 21.80 13.84 -13.45
CA PHE A 46 20.38 14.19 -13.54
C PHE A 46 20.25 15.49 -14.35
N GLN A 47 20.11 15.34 -15.67
CA GLN A 47 19.67 16.42 -16.53
C GLN A 47 18.25 16.77 -16.12
N ASN A 48 18.07 18.00 -15.62
CA ASN A 48 16.76 18.57 -15.36
C ASN A 48 16.11 18.90 -16.72
N GLN A 49 15.63 17.86 -17.42
CA GLN A 49 14.96 18.01 -18.70
C GLN A 49 13.58 18.62 -18.46
N ASN A 50 13.48 19.94 -18.58
CA ASN A 50 12.19 20.58 -18.82
C ASN A 50 11.59 19.94 -20.08
N PRO A 51 10.38 19.35 -20.01
CA PRO A 51 9.79 18.71 -21.17
C PRO A 51 9.47 19.77 -22.22
N SER A 52 10.12 19.68 -23.38
CA SER A 52 9.76 20.51 -24.53
C SER A 52 8.31 20.19 -24.93
N PRO A 53 7.41 21.19 -25.02
CA PRO A 53 6.00 20.94 -25.29
C PRO A 53 5.81 20.29 -26.65
N MET A 54 4.89 19.32 -26.71
CA MET A 54 4.60 18.55 -27.92
C MET A 54 4.15 19.48 -29.07
N PRO A 55 4.59 19.24 -30.32
CA PRO A 55 4.15 20.04 -31.47
C PRO A 55 2.62 20.18 -31.56
N PRO A 56 2.07 21.33 -32.00
CA PRO A 56 0.62 21.57 -32.01
C PRO A 56 -0.19 20.54 -32.82
N SER A 57 0.40 19.96 -33.87
CA SER A 57 -0.18 18.89 -34.68
C SER A 57 -0.36 17.60 -33.87
N LEU A 58 0.68 17.15 -33.17
CA LEU A 58 0.64 15.96 -32.33
C LEU A 58 -0.24 16.18 -31.08
N THR A 59 -0.20 17.36 -30.47
CA THR A 59 -1.06 17.73 -29.33
C THR A 59 -2.55 17.57 -29.65
N ARG A 60 -2.99 17.97 -30.85
CA ARG A 60 -4.38 17.82 -31.32
C ARG A 60 -4.81 16.36 -31.46
N LEU A 61 -3.89 15.44 -31.77
CA LEU A 61 -4.15 14.02 -31.93
C LEU A 61 -4.04 13.26 -30.59
N TRP A 62 -3.11 13.66 -29.73
CA TRP A 62 -2.90 13.10 -28.39
C TRP A 62 -4.07 13.41 -27.45
N ARG A 63 -4.55 14.67 -27.41
CA ARG A 63 -5.54 15.12 -26.42
C ARG A 63 -6.83 14.28 -26.41
N PRO A 64 -7.48 13.93 -27.54
CA PRO A 64 -8.66 13.06 -27.53
C PRO A 64 -8.40 11.64 -27.02
N ALA A 65 -7.18 11.12 -27.19
CA ALA A 65 -6.79 9.82 -26.64
C ALA A 65 -6.56 9.91 -25.12
N ALA A 66 -5.85 10.95 -24.66
CA ALA A 66 -5.61 11.23 -23.24
C ALA A 66 -6.92 11.40 -22.46
N GLN A 67 -7.83 12.25 -22.97
CA GLN A 67 -9.16 12.46 -22.36
C GLN A 67 -9.96 11.14 -22.24
N ARG A 68 -9.90 10.27 -23.25
CA ARG A 68 -10.58 8.97 -23.23
C ARG A 68 -9.95 8.03 -22.20
N ASN A 69 -8.61 7.97 -22.13
CA ASN A 69 -7.94 7.13 -21.14
C ASN A 69 -8.23 7.60 -19.72
N LEU A 70 -8.12 8.90 -19.43
CA LEU A 70 -8.44 9.48 -18.12
C LEU A 70 -9.87 9.15 -17.68
N ARG A 71 -10.88 9.41 -18.52
CA ARG A 71 -12.28 9.03 -18.21
C ARG A 71 -12.39 7.54 -17.88
N ASN A 72 -11.73 6.66 -18.62
CA ASN A 72 -11.75 5.22 -18.38
C ASN A 72 -11.07 4.83 -17.05
N ARG A 73 -9.93 5.46 -16.70
CA ARG A 73 -9.23 5.19 -15.41
C ARG A 73 -10.03 5.69 -14.22
N TRP A 74 -10.59 6.90 -14.28
CA TRP A 74 -11.44 7.44 -13.22
C TRP A 74 -12.74 6.64 -13.07
N SER A 75 -13.38 6.22 -14.17
CA SER A 75 -14.53 5.31 -14.12
C SER A 75 -14.17 3.97 -13.48
N LYS A 76 -12.95 3.46 -13.73
CA LYS A 76 -12.46 2.24 -13.10
C LYS A 76 -12.21 2.42 -11.60
N LEU A 77 -11.66 3.57 -11.17
CA LEU A 77 -11.49 3.92 -9.75
C LEU A 77 -12.84 4.00 -9.02
N VAL A 78 -13.88 4.61 -9.60
CA VAL A 78 -15.25 4.60 -9.05
C VAL A 78 -15.78 3.17 -8.90
N SER A 79 -15.61 2.33 -9.91
CA SER A 79 -16.02 0.92 -9.87
C SER A 79 -15.29 0.15 -8.76
N CYS A 80 -13.99 0.36 -8.60
CA CYS A 80 -13.20 -0.27 -7.54
C CYS A 80 -13.57 0.25 -6.14
N ARG A 81 -13.90 1.54 -5.97
CA ARG A 81 -14.43 2.10 -4.70
C ARG A 81 -15.74 1.40 -4.31
N LYS A 82 -16.67 1.24 -5.26
CA LYS A 82 -17.95 0.54 -5.02
C LYS A 82 -17.74 -0.94 -4.67
N GLN A 83 -16.77 -1.61 -5.32
CA GLN A 83 -16.37 -2.97 -4.95
C GLN A 83 -15.78 -3.03 -3.54
N TRP A 84 -14.84 -2.14 -3.19
CA TRP A 84 -14.26 -2.05 -1.85
C TRP A 84 -15.33 -1.92 -0.77
N VAL A 85 -16.26 -0.96 -0.89
CA VAL A 85 -17.32 -0.73 0.11
C VAL A 85 -18.18 -2.00 0.30
N SER A 86 -18.54 -2.68 -0.79
CA SER A 86 -19.29 -3.94 -0.74
C SER A 86 -18.52 -5.07 -0.03
N SER A 87 -17.25 -5.26 -0.38
CA SER A 87 -16.39 -6.31 0.20
C SER A 87 -16.01 -6.01 1.66
N SER A 88 -15.78 -4.73 1.99
CA SER A 88 -15.53 -4.24 3.35
C SER A 88 -16.72 -4.50 4.27
N SER A 89 -17.93 -4.15 3.82
CA SER A 89 -19.18 -4.39 4.55
C SER A 89 -19.46 -5.89 4.73
N SER A 90 -19.24 -6.70 3.68
CA SER A 90 -19.36 -8.16 3.75
C SER A 90 -18.36 -8.77 4.73
N GLY A 91 -17.10 -8.34 4.67
CA GLY A 91 -16.04 -8.73 5.60
C GLY A 91 -16.39 -8.40 7.05
N LYS A 92 -16.87 -7.18 7.34
CA LYS A 92 -17.37 -6.79 8.67
C LYS A 92 -18.47 -7.73 9.16
N SER A 93 -19.45 -8.05 8.30
CA SER A 93 -20.57 -8.94 8.64
C SER A 93 -20.10 -10.35 8.99
N HIS A 94 -19.13 -10.87 8.23
CA HIS A 94 -18.52 -12.18 8.47
C HIS A 94 -17.62 -12.20 9.71
N ALA A 95 -16.81 -11.15 9.93
CA ALA A 95 -16.03 -10.96 11.15
C ALA A 95 -16.93 -10.90 12.41
N THR A 96 -18.02 -10.13 12.34
CA THR A 96 -18.99 -10.03 13.45
C THR A 96 -19.64 -11.38 13.74
N SER A 97 -20.01 -12.12 12.69
CA SER A 97 -20.61 -13.45 12.80
C SER A 97 -19.61 -14.51 13.32
N LEU A 98 -18.33 -14.38 12.96
CA LEU A 98 -17.23 -15.21 13.47
C LEU A 98 -17.02 -14.98 14.97
N VAL A 99 -16.91 -13.72 15.40
CA VAL A 99 -16.80 -13.31 16.81
C VAL A 99 -18.01 -13.80 17.62
N ASN A 100 -19.23 -13.60 17.12
CA ASN A 100 -20.44 -14.06 17.79
C ASN A 100 -20.48 -15.58 17.95
N ALA A 101 -20.06 -16.34 16.93
CA ALA A 101 -20.02 -17.80 17.00
C ALA A 101 -18.92 -18.31 17.96
N HIS A 102 -17.74 -17.67 17.95
CA HIS A 102 -16.64 -17.96 18.88
C HIS A 102 -17.03 -17.68 20.33
N LEU A 103 -17.55 -16.49 20.65
CA LEU A 103 -17.99 -16.14 22.01
C LEU A 103 -19.13 -17.05 22.47
N SER A 104 -20.11 -17.34 21.60
CA SER A 104 -21.18 -18.29 21.91
C SER A 104 -20.65 -19.70 22.23
N GLN A 105 -19.55 -20.13 21.59
CA GLN A 105 -18.92 -21.42 21.88
C GLN A 105 -18.18 -21.37 23.22
N ARG A 106 -17.38 -20.31 23.45
CA ARG A 106 -16.60 -20.09 24.68
C ARG A 106 -17.47 -20.09 25.93
N TYR A 107 -18.66 -19.48 25.87
CA TYR A 107 -19.62 -19.46 26.97
C TYR A 107 -20.65 -20.61 26.95
N MET A 108 -20.59 -21.55 26.00
CA MET A 108 -21.55 -22.67 25.89
C MET A 108 -21.52 -23.62 27.10
N SER A 109 -20.43 -23.65 27.87
CA SER A 109 -20.30 -24.41 29.12
C SER A 109 -21.09 -23.77 30.27
N THR A 110 -21.07 -22.43 30.36
CA THR A 110 -21.68 -21.64 31.45
C THR A 110 -23.08 -21.13 31.12
N MET A 111 -23.48 -21.13 29.85
CA MET A 111 -24.79 -20.65 29.39
C MET A 111 -25.95 -21.38 30.08
N GLU A 112 -26.92 -20.62 30.61
CA GLU A 112 -28.17 -21.19 31.11
C GLU A 112 -29.04 -21.66 29.94
N LEU A 113 -29.46 -22.93 29.97
CA LEU A 113 -30.22 -23.56 28.89
C LEU A 113 -31.71 -23.75 29.23
N GLY A 114 -32.13 -23.42 30.47
CA GLY A 114 -33.46 -23.72 30.97
C GLY A 114 -33.85 -25.19 30.73
N VAL A 115 -35.08 -25.42 30.28
CA VAL A 115 -35.64 -26.75 29.95
C VAL A 115 -34.79 -27.57 28.95
N LEU A 116 -33.92 -26.92 28.16
CA LEU A 116 -33.02 -27.63 27.24
C LEU A 116 -31.86 -28.33 27.97
N SER A 117 -31.59 -28.06 29.27
CA SER A 117 -30.54 -28.74 30.05
C SER A 117 -30.66 -30.26 30.02
N ASP A 118 -31.89 -30.74 30.01
CA ASP A 118 -32.24 -32.16 30.17
C ASP A 118 -32.02 -32.94 28.86
N MET A 119 -31.82 -32.23 27.75
CA MET A 119 -31.52 -32.83 26.46
C MET A 119 -30.08 -33.38 26.42
N LEU A 120 -29.96 -34.71 26.40
CA LEU A 120 -28.68 -35.42 26.31
C LEU A 120 -27.78 -34.87 25.18
N ASN A 121 -26.56 -34.48 25.57
CA ASN A 121 -25.51 -33.93 24.72
C ASN A 121 -25.85 -32.60 24.01
N ILE A 122 -26.85 -31.82 24.46
CA ILE A 122 -27.21 -30.54 23.82
C ILE A 122 -26.04 -29.57 23.69
N ARG A 123 -25.26 -29.35 24.77
CA ARG A 123 -24.07 -28.47 24.76
C ARG A 123 -23.03 -28.92 23.74
N LYS A 124 -22.79 -30.24 23.62
CA LYS A 124 -21.85 -30.81 22.64
C LYS A 124 -22.35 -30.63 21.19
N LYS A 125 -23.66 -30.79 20.95
CA LYS A 125 -24.28 -30.55 19.63
C LYS A 125 -24.23 -29.06 19.25
N ALA A 126 -24.54 -28.18 20.20
CA ALA A 126 -24.47 -26.73 20.02
C ALA A 126 -23.03 -26.25 19.76
N GLY A 127 -22.06 -26.69 20.56
CA GLY A 127 -20.63 -26.42 20.34
C GLY A 127 -20.17 -26.87 18.95
N ARG A 128 -20.47 -28.11 18.53
CA ARG A 128 -20.17 -28.60 17.17
C ARG A 128 -20.83 -27.77 16.06
N LYS A 129 -22.01 -27.21 16.29
CA LYS A 129 -22.68 -26.31 15.33
C LYS A 129 -21.96 -24.96 15.24
N LEU A 130 -21.59 -24.39 16.39
CA LEU A 130 -20.87 -23.10 16.47
C LEU A 130 -19.46 -23.19 15.88
N PHE A 131 -18.76 -24.30 16.09
CA PHE A 131 -17.47 -24.58 15.46
C PHE A 131 -17.58 -24.56 13.92
N LYS A 132 -18.53 -25.31 13.35
CA LYS A 132 -18.81 -25.31 11.90
C LYS A 132 -19.23 -23.94 11.36
N GLN A 133 -19.93 -23.15 12.17
CA GLN A 133 -20.26 -21.77 11.82
C GLN A 133 -19.01 -20.90 11.78
N GLN A 134 -18.07 -21.05 12.72
CA GLN A 134 -16.76 -20.37 12.65
C GLN A 134 -16.01 -20.75 11.38
N GLU A 135 -15.84 -22.04 11.05
CA GLU A 135 -15.20 -22.48 9.78
C GLU A 135 -15.81 -21.81 8.54
N THR A 136 -17.15 -21.71 8.52
CA THR A 136 -17.89 -21.04 7.44
C THR A 136 -17.60 -19.53 7.40
N PHE A 137 -17.61 -18.84 8.53
CA PHE A 137 -17.37 -17.40 8.59
C PHE A 137 -15.89 -17.03 8.38
N ARG A 138 -14.93 -17.87 8.79
CA ARG A 138 -13.50 -17.76 8.42
C ARG A 138 -13.33 -17.71 6.91
N SER A 139 -13.88 -18.70 6.22
CA SER A 139 -13.79 -18.83 4.76
C SER A 139 -14.39 -17.62 4.04
N LYS A 140 -15.54 -17.12 4.53
CA LYS A 140 -16.20 -15.94 3.97
C LYS A 140 -15.47 -14.63 4.27
N LEU A 141 -14.91 -14.47 5.47
CA LEU A 141 -14.07 -13.33 5.85
C LEU A 141 -12.81 -13.27 4.95
N LEU A 142 -12.13 -14.39 4.77
CA LEU A 142 -10.97 -14.51 3.89
C LEU A 142 -11.31 -14.21 2.43
N SER A 143 -12.47 -14.66 1.94
CA SER A 143 -12.96 -14.30 0.61
C SER A 143 -13.20 -12.80 0.47
N SER A 144 -13.87 -12.17 1.46
CA SER A 144 -14.11 -10.72 1.45
C SER A 144 -12.81 -9.91 1.50
N TYR A 145 -11.81 -10.39 2.24
CA TYR A 145 -10.46 -9.81 2.24
C TYR A 145 -9.81 -9.91 0.86
N LYS A 146 -9.83 -11.09 0.23
CA LYS A 146 -9.31 -11.28 -1.14
C LYS A 146 -9.99 -10.35 -2.15
N ASP A 147 -11.30 -10.13 -2.02
CA ASP A 147 -12.03 -9.19 -2.89
C ASP A 147 -11.63 -7.72 -2.64
N MET A 148 -11.33 -7.33 -1.40
CA MET A 148 -10.74 -6.02 -1.09
C MET A 148 -9.34 -5.86 -1.69
N VAL A 149 -8.45 -6.86 -1.53
CA VAL A 149 -7.11 -6.86 -2.15
C VAL A 149 -7.22 -6.71 -3.68
N ALA A 150 -8.15 -7.44 -4.31
CA ALA A 150 -8.39 -7.36 -5.74
C ALA A 150 -8.91 -5.98 -6.17
N ALA A 151 -9.74 -5.31 -5.36
CA ALA A 151 -10.20 -3.96 -5.62
C ALA A 151 -9.04 -2.96 -5.58
N VAL A 152 -8.22 -2.95 -4.51
CA VAL A 152 -7.06 -2.04 -4.37
C VAL A 152 -6.01 -2.29 -5.45
N THR A 153 -5.70 -3.56 -5.76
CA THR A 153 -4.79 -3.91 -6.86
C THR A 153 -5.26 -3.32 -8.20
N GLN A 154 -6.57 -3.35 -8.47
CA GLN A 154 -7.14 -2.73 -9.66
C GLN A 154 -7.12 -1.20 -9.62
N MET A 155 -7.24 -0.57 -8.44
CA MET A 155 -7.06 0.87 -8.29
C MET A 155 -5.63 1.29 -8.60
N VAL A 156 -4.62 0.60 -8.04
CA VAL A 156 -3.19 0.85 -8.30
C VAL A 156 -2.86 0.70 -9.79
N ASN A 157 -3.42 -0.31 -10.45
CA ASN A 157 -3.26 -0.48 -11.90
C ASN A 157 -3.96 0.65 -12.69
N ALA A 158 -5.07 1.19 -12.20
CA ALA A 158 -5.78 2.29 -12.84
C ALA A 158 -5.03 3.63 -12.70
N SER A 159 -4.48 3.94 -11.52
CA SER A 159 -3.68 5.16 -11.29
C SER A 159 -2.37 5.13 -12.10
N LYS A 160 -1.61 4.03 -12.04
CA LYS A 160 -0.36 3.83 -12.82
C LYS A 160 -0.56 3.80 -14.35
N SER A 161 -1.80 3.74 -14.84
CA SER A 161 -2.12 3.67 -16.29
C SER A 161 -2.83 4.93 -16.84
N MET A 162 -2.70 6.09 -16.19
CA MET A 162 -3.34 7.34 -16.65
C MET A 162 -2.66 7.98 -17.87
N ARG A 163 -1.37 7.73 -18.07
CA ARG A 163 -0.59 8.25 -19.20
C ARG A 163 -1.05 7.70 -20.55
N THR A 164 -0.79 8.48 -21.60
CA THR A 164 -1.17 8.16 -22.98
C THR A 164 0.03 8.40 -23.90
N PHE A 165 0.61 7.31 -24.37
CA PHE A 165 1.85 7.25 -25.13
C PHE A 165 1.57 7.14 -26.64
N LEU A 166 2.43 7.74 -27.45
CA LEU A 166 2.53 7.54 -28.88
C LEU A 166 2.90 6.08 -29.19
N LYS A 167 2.27 5.52 -30.23
CA LYS A 167 2.52 4.16 -30.70
C LYS A 167 3.00 4.19 -32.15
N GLY A 168 4.27 3.85 -32.35
CA GLY A 168 4.94 3.87 -33.65
C GLY A 168 5.68 5.18 -33.93
N PRO A 169 6.37 5.30 -35.08
CA PRO A 169 7.18 6.46 -35.41
C PRO A 169 6.34 7.74 -35.55
N SER A 170 6.83 8.85 -35.01
CA SER A 170 6.18 10.17 -35.02
C SER A 170 5.84 10.72 -36.41
N ASN A 171 6.50 10.21 -37.45
CA ASN A 171 6.32 10.61 -38.85
C ASN A 171 5.30 9.73 -39.60
N SER A 172 4.55 8.87 -38.90
CA SER A 172 3.48 8.04 -39.46
C SER A 172 2.28 8.88 -39.89
N ALA A 173 1.70 8.59 -41.07
CA ALA A 173 0.42 9.15 -41.49
C ALA A 173 -0.77 8.65 -40.62
N LEU A 174 -0.57 7.56 -39.88
CA LEU A 174 -1.53 7.02 -38.90
C LEU A 174 -0.88 7.04 -37.51
N VAL A 175 -0.97 8.19 -36.85
CA VAL A 175 -0.55 8.37 -35.46
C VAL A 175 -1.52 7.61 -34.54
N GLN A 176 -1.02 6.65 -33.77
CA GLN A 176 -1.81 5.91 -32.77
C GLN A 176 -1.36 6.25 -31.35
N PHE A 177 -2.27 6.11 -30.37
CA PHE A 177 -1.98 6.31 -28.96
C PHE A 177 -2.42 5.10 -28.12
N SER A 178 -1.72 4.86 -27.01
CA SER A 178 -1.82 3.67 -26.15
C SER A 178 -1.69 4.07 -24.68
N SER A 179 -2.25 3.29 -23.75
CA SER A 179 -1.97 3.43 -22.30
C SER A 179 -0.72 2.67 -21.84
N PHE A 180 0.04 2.09 -22.79
CA PHE A 180 1.28 1.36 -22.56
C PHE A 180 2.41 2.03 -23.34
N SER A 181 3.56 2.24 -22.70
CA SER A 181 4.76 2.80 -23.31
C SER A 181 5.32 1.90 -24.41
N GLY A 182 5.38 2.41 -25.64
CA GLY A 182 6.04 1.75 -26.77
C GLY A 182 7.44 2.28 -27.07
N ASP A 183 7.80 3.44 -26.51
CA ASP A 183 9.07 4.14 -26.64
C ASP A 183 9.50 4.59 -25.24
N GLN A 184 10.80 4.59 -24.93
CA GLN A 184 11.33 5.07 -23.65
C GLN A 184 11.42 6.60 -23.57
N ASN A 185 11.38 7.29 -24.71
CA ASN A 185 11.52 8.75 -24.79
C ASN A 185 10.19 9.52 -24.67
N ASP A 186 9.06 8.82 -24.66
CA ASP A 186 7.74 9.44 -24.48
C ASP A 186 7.31 9.38 -23.01
N SER A 187 7.18 10.55 -22.38
CA SER A 187 6.65 10.69 -21.02
C SER A 187 5.20 10.20 -20.88
N GLY A 188 4.44 10.19 -21.97
CA GLY A 188 3.01 9.90 -22.02
C GLY A 188 2.11 10.98 -21.39
N ASP A 189 2.67 12.13 -21.00
CA ASP A 189 1.98 13.23 -20.31
C ASP A 189 1.64 14.44 -21.22
N GLY A 190 2.02 14.38 -22.50
CA GLY A 190 1.78 15.45 -23.48
C GLY A 190 2.70 16.66 -23.33
N GLY A 191 3.79 16.56 -22.55
CA GLY A 191 4.64 17.69 -22.19
C GLY A 191 3.99 18.61 -21.16
N GLY A 192 3.24 18.05 -20.21
CA GLY A 192 2.52 18.78 -19.17
C GLY A 192 1.26 19.55 -19.63
N ILE A 193 0.89 19.49 -20.91
CA ILE A 193 -0.27 20.19 -21.46
C ILE A 193 -1.58 19.63 -20.84
N PRO A 194 -2.53 20.48 -20.39
CA PRO A 194 -3.80 20.00 -19.85
C PRO A 194 -4.58 19.12 -20.82
N ALA A 195 -5.12 18.01 -20.31
CA ALA A 195 -5.91 17.09 -21.11
C ALA A 195 -7.33 17.65 -21.38
N PHE A 196 -7.94 18.29 -20.37
CA PHE A 196 -9.25 18.93 -20.48
C PHE A 196 -9.11 20.46 -20.49
N ALA A 197 -9.27 21.08 -19.31
CA ALA A 197 -9.31 22.54 -19.16
C ALA A 197 -8.11 23.03 -18.34
N PHE A 198 -7.94 22.53 -17.11
CA PHE A 198 -6.98 23.06 -16.16
C PHE A 198 -5.87 22.07 -15.80
N TRP A 199 -6.11 20.76 -15.85
CA TRP A 199 -5.22 19.77 -15.24
C TRP A 199 -4.39 18.95 -16.24
N SER A 200 -3.10 18.83 -15.94
CA SER A 200 -2.17 17.93 -16.61
C SER A 200 -2.45 16.46 -16.24
N ILE A 201 -1.92 15.50 -17.01
CA ILE A 201 -1.97 14.09 -16.60
C ILE A 201 -1.30 13.88 -15.24
N SER A 202 -0.18 14.54 -14.97
CA SER A 202 0.50 14.45 -13.66
C SER A 202 -0.36 14.94 -12.49
N SER A 203 -1.25 15.91 -12.70
CA SER A 203 -2.21 16.36 -11.67
C SER A 203 -3.26 15.29 -11.37
N HIS A 204 -3.76 14.61 -12.42
CA HIS A 204 -4.64 13.44 -12.25
C HIS A 204 -3.90 12.27 -11.56
N GLU A 205 -2.64 12.01 -11.91
CA GLU A 205 -1.83 10.96 -11.27
C GLU A 205 -1.64 11.23 -9.77
N GLN A 206 -1.38 12.48 -9.36
CA GLN A 206 -1.24 12.86 -7.95
C GLN A 206 -2.52 12.64 -7.15
N LEU A 207 -3.67 13.11 -7.64
CA LEU A 207 -4.97 12.89 -6.98
C LEU A 207 -5.37 11.41 -6.95
N ALA A 208 -4.98 10.64 -7.99
CA ALA A 208 -5.22 9.21 -8.03
C ALA A 208 -4.29 8.43 -7.09
N ASP A 209 -3.03 8.84 -6.93
CA ASP A 209 -2.14 8.25 -5.93
C ASP A 209 -2.63 8.55 -4.52
N GLU A 210 -2.92 9.83 -4.19
CA GLU A 210 -3.50 10.24 -2.91
C GLU A 210 -4.75 9.39 -2.55
N LEU A 211 -5.69 9.29 -3.49
CA LEU A 211 -6.88 8.45 -3.36
C LEU A 211 -6.52 6.99 -3.03
N VAL A 212 -5.56 6.42 -3.75
CA VAL A 212 -5.22 5.00 -3.66
C VAL A 212 -4.39 4.68 -2.42
N GLN A 213 -3.52 5.60 -1.95
CA GLN A 213 -2.75 5.41 -0.72
C GLN A 213 -3.67 5.24 0.50
N MET A 214 -4.79 5.97 0.58
CA MET A 214 -5.81 5.77 1.64
C MET A 214 -6.31 4.31 1.67
N PHE A 215 -6.68 3.75 0.51
CA PHE A 215 -7.13 2.35 0.42
C PHE A 215 -6.00 1.33 0.65
N ILE A 216 -4.75 1.62 0.28
CA ILE A 216 -3.59 0.75 0.55
C ILE A 216 -3.33 0.67 2.07
N MET A 217 -3.32 1.80 2.77
CA MET A 217 -3.11 1.83 4.22
C MET A 217 -4.25 1.13 4.97
N GLU A 218 -5.50 1.37 4.56
CA GLU A 218 -6.65 0.68 5.15
C GLU A 218 -6.66 -0.82 4.84
N LEU A 219 -6.21 -1.25 3.67
CA LEU A 219 -6.04 -2.66 3.34
C LEU A 219 -5.01 -3.33 4.26
N ASN A 220 -3.90 -2.65 4.55
CA ASN A 220 -2.86 -3.16 5.44
C ASN A 220 -3.37 -3.33 6.89
N LEU A 221 -4.12 -2.35 7.39
CA LEU A 221 -4.79 -2.46 8.69
C LEU A 221 -5.82 -3.61 8.70
N LYS A 222 -6.65 -3.74 7.67
CA LYS A 222 -7.61 -4.84 7.57
C LYS A 222 -6.96 -6.20 7.44
N ARG A 223 -5.77 -6.31 6.80
CA ARG A 223 -4.98 -7.56 6.79
C ARG A 223 -4.64 -8.01 8.21
N LEU A 224 -4.18 -7.10 9.07
CA LEU A 224 -3.92 -7.39 10.48
C LEU A 224 -5.20 -7.88 11.20
N LEU A 225 -6.32 -7.18 11.00
CA LEU A 225 -7.60 -7.57 11.60
C LEU A 225 -8.07 -8.95 11.12
N VAL A 226 -7.95 -9.27 9.82
CA VAL A 226 -8.27 -10.61 9.29
C VAL A 226 -7.40 -11.67 9.96
N LEU A 227 -6.10 -11.44 10.03
CA LEU A 227 -5.14 -12.39 10.59
C LEU A 227 -5.44 -12.67 12.07
N GLU A 228 -5.66 -11.62 12.87
CA GLU A 228 -6.02 -11.74 14.28
C GLU A 228 -7.35 -12.49 14.47
N LEU A 229 -8.40 -12.11 13.72
CA LEU A 229 -9.72 -12.78 13.75
C LEU A 229 -9.64 -14.26 13.30
N LEU A 230 -8.76 -14.58 12.35
CA LEU A 230 -8.48 -15.95 11.94
C LEU A 230 -7.58 -16.70 12.95
N SER A 231 -6.91 -16.04 13.88
CA SER A 231 -6.22 -16.70 14.98
C SER A 231 -7.17 -17.02 16.15
N THR A 232 -8.19 -16.19 16.41
CA THR A 232 -9.07 -16.39 17.59
C THR A 232 -9.94 -17.64 17.52
N SER A 233 -10.40 -18.02 16.33
CA SER A 233 -11.46 -19.03 16.16
C SER A 233 -10.94 -20.50 16.12
N CYS A 234 -9.76 -20.76 16.69
CA CYS A 234 -9.19 -22.11 16.80
C CYS A 234 -9.04 -22.54 18.26
N ASP A 235 -9.56 -23.73 18.57
CA ASP A 235 -9.46 -24.36 19.90
C ASP A 235 -8.30 -25.37 20.01
N ASP A 236 -7.55 -25.61 18.93
CA ASP A 236 -6.44 -26.56 18.91
C ASP A 236 -5.10 -25.84 19.15
N PRO A 237 -4.43 -26.06 20.29
CA PRO A 237 -3.14 -25.42 20.60
C PRO A 237 -1.98 -25.87 19.69
N GLN A 238 -2.18 -26.83 18.77
CA GLN A 238 -1.21 -27.18 17.72
C GLN A 238 -1.57 -26.64 16.33
N ALA A 239 -2.75 -26.04 16.13
CA ALA A 239 -3.14 -25.52 14.84
C ALA A 239 -2.50 -24.15 14.58
N ASN A 240 -1.34 -24.16 13.92
CA ASN A 240 -0.57 -23.04 13.38
C ASN A 240 -1.16 -21.65 13.66
N GLU A 241 -0.64 -21.01 14.70
CA GLU A 241 -0.78 -19.57 14.92
C GLU A 241 -0.37 -18.82 13.64
N LEU A 242 -1.30 -18.08 13.03
CA LEU A 242 -1.00 -17.34 11.81
C LEU A 242 0.02 -16.25 12.13
N HIS A 243 1.17 -16.31 11.48
CA HIS A 243 2.22 -15.29 11.58
C HIS A 243 1.96 -14.17 10.58
N TRP A 244 2.41 -12.95 10.90
CA TRP A 244 2.29 -11.80 9.99
C TRP A 244 2.90 -12.10 8.60
N SER A 245 3.99 -12.86 8.59
CA SER A 245 4.75 -13.31 7.41
C SER A 245 4.12 -14.49 6.66
N ASP A 246 2.95 -15.00 7.06
CA ASP A 246 2.24 -16.07 6.33
C ASP A 246 1.40 -15.51 5.17
N GLN A 247 1.18 -16.32 4.13
CA GLN A 247 0.15 -16.03 3.12
C GLN A 247 -1.24 -16.42 3.66
N LEU A 248 -2.17 -15.47 3.70
CA LEU A 248 -3.57 -15.73 4.04
C LEU A 248 -4.30 -16.50 2.91
N TYR A 249 -3.85 -16.37 1.66
CA TYR A 249 -4.31 -17.16 0.52
C TYR A 249 -3.21 -17.29 -0.55
N PRO A 250 -3.22 -18.32 -1.41
CA PRO A 250 -2.21 -18.50 -2.45
C PRO A 250 -2.12 -17.31 -3.42
N GLY A 251 -0.91 -16.73 -3.54
CA GLY A 251 -0.64 -15.56 -4.36
C GLY A 251 -0.97 -14.23 -3.67
N GLU A 252 -1.16 -14.19 -2.35
CA GLU A 252 -1.34 -12.93 -1.62
C GLU A 252 -0.15 -11.98 -1.83
N PHE A 253 1.09 -12.48 -1.73
CA PHE A 253 2.29 -11.63 -1.77
C PHE A 253 2.49 -10.91 -3.10
N ASP A 254 2.09 -11.51 -4.22
CA ASP A 254 2.13 -10.83 -5.53
C ASP A 254 1.21 -9.60 -5.53
N HIS A 255 -0.01 -9.73 -4.99
CA HIS A 255 -0.95 -8.61 -4.87
C HIS A 255 -0.47 -7.55 -3.86
N LEU A 256 0.10 -7.96 -2.73
CA LEU A 256 0.69 -7.03 -1.75
C LEU A 256 1.89 -6.28 -2.37
N SER A 257 2.75 -6.96 -3.12
CA SER A 257 3.87 -6.38 -3.87
C SER A 257 3.38 -5.32 -4.87
N MET A 258 2.31 -5.60 -5.62
CA MET A 258 1.68 -4.61 -6.53
C MET A 258 1.20 -3.35 -5.78
N CYS A 259 0.78 -3.49 -4.52
CA CYS A 259 0.31 -2.42 -3.65
C CYS A 259 1.43 -1.78 -2.79
N ASN A 260 2.70 -2.10 -3.02
CA ASN A 260 3.84 -1.69 -2.19
C ASN A 260 3.73 -2.12 -0.70
N LEU A 261 2.94 -3.17 -0.41
CA LEU A 261 2.73 -3.76 0.92
C LEU A 261 3.56 -5.03 1.16
N PHE A 262 4.53 -5.33 0.30
CA PHE A 262 5.47 -6.44 0.48
C PHE A 262 6.91 -5.96 0.25
N SER A 263 7.78 -6.22 1.21
CA SER A 263 9.21 -5.88 1.16
C SER A 263 9.96 -7.01 0.47
N GLN A 264 10.64 -6.71 -0.65
CA GLN A 264 11.52 -7.69 -1.31
C GLN A 264 12.86 -7.87 -0.57
N GLU A 265 13.24 -6.93 0.29
CA GLU A 265 14.49 -7.02 1.07
C GLU A 265 14.36 -7.98 2.25
N THR A 266 13.22 -7.94 2.94
CA THR A 266 12.92 -8.81 4.09
C THR A 266 12.09 -10.03 3.72
N CYS A 267 11.53 -10.09 2.51
CA CYS A 267 10.57 -11.10 2.06
C CYS A 267 9.30 -11.18 2.93
N GLU A 268 8.85 -10.05 3.48
CA GLU A 268 7.71 -9.98 4.39
C GLU A 268 6.71 -8.86 4.03
N PRO A 269 5.43 -9.02 4.41
CA PRO A 269 4.45 -7.93 4.31
C PRO A 269 4.86 -6.71 5.17
N VAL A 270 4.66 -5.50 4.65
CA VAL A 270 4.99 -4.25 5.36
C VAL A 270 4.02 -4.06 6.52
N PRO A 271 4.48 -3.94 7.79
CA PRO A 271 3.59 -3.82 8.94
C PRO A 271 2.70 -2.56 8.83
N PRO A 272 1.46 -2.60 9.38
CA PRO A 272 0.56 -1.45 9.33
C PRO A 272 1.15 -0.27 10.09
N LYS A 273 1.16 0.89 9.42
CA LYS A 273 1.54 2.19 9.98
C LYS A 273 0.31 3.07 9.99
N LEU A 274 0.04 3.74 11.11
CA LEU A 274 -0.94 4.84 11.12
C LEU A 274 -0.28 6.05 10.41
N MET A 275 -1.04 6.78 9.60
CA MET A 275 -0.52 7.90 8.77
C MET A 275 0.35 8.91 9.54
N ASP A 276 0.05 9.14 10.83
CA ASP A 276 0.74 10.15 11.66
C ASP A 276 1.68 9.57 12.75
N LEU A 277 1.91 8.25 12.79
CA LEU A 277 2.67 7.63 13.88
C LEU A 277 3.97 6.94 13.40
N LYS A 278 5.12 7.53 13.76
CA LYS A 278 6.41 6.83 13.74
C LYS A 278 6.41 5.72 14.80
N SER A 279 6.06 4.51 14.39
CA SER A 279 6.03 3.35 15.27
C SER A 279 7.31 2.52 15.19
N ASP A 280 8.27 2.81 16.08
CA ASP A 280 9.36 1.90 16.45
C ASP A 280 8.95 0.97 17.63
N ALA A 281 7.65 0.62 17.72
CA ALA A 281 7.15 -0.30 18.73
C ALA A 281 7.29 -1.75 18.25
N PRO A 282 7.99 -2.65 18.98
CA PRO A 282 8.00 -4.06 18.66
C PRO A 282 6.60 -4.65 18.89
N THR A 283 6.19 -5.58 18.03
CA THR A 283 4.91 -6.30 18.10
C THR A 283 4.91 -7.25 19.31
N VAL A 284 4.60 -6.72 20.50
CA VAL A 284 4.39 -7.51 21.72
C VAL A 284 3.06 -8.27 21.59
N ARG A 285 3.12 -9.46 20.97
CA ARG A 285 1.99 -10.40 20.98
C ARG A 285 1.74 -10.87 22.41
N SER A 286 0.50 -10.71 22.87
CA SER A 286 0.05 -11.34 24.12
C SER A 286 -0.36 -12.78 23.83
N ASN A 287 0.28 -13.77 24.48
CA ASN A 287 -0.01 -15.20 24.35
C ASN A 287 -1.40 -15.65 24.89
N ASN A 288 -2.34 -14.71 25.05
CA ASN A 288 -3.69 -14.95 25.57
C ASN A 288 -4.72 -14.76 24.46
N GLN A 289 -5.62 -15.73 24.32
CA GLN A 289 -6.86 -15.60 23.54
C GLN A 289 -7.57 -14.27 23.89
N PRO A 290 -7.90 -13.41 22.90
CA PRO A 290 -8.42 -12.07 23.18
C PRO A 290 -9.72 -12.12 23.98
N ASN A 291 -9.92 -11.09 24.80
CA ASN A 291 -11.16 -10.90 25.54
C ASN A 291 -12.25 -10.27 24.63
N PRO A 292 -13.53 -10.29 25.05
CA PRO A 292 -14.62 -9.68 24.27
C PRO A 292 -14.38 -8.21 23.92
N GLU A 293 -13.68 -7.47 24.78
CA GLU A 293 -13.37 -6.06 24.61
C GLU A 293 -12.38 -5.84 23.44
N VAL A 294 -11.31 -6.63 23.33
CA VAL A 294 -10.38 -6.59 22.20
C VAL A 294 -11.08 -7.01 20.90
N LEU A 295 -11.95 -8.03 20.94
CA LEU A 295 -12.75 -8.41 19.77
C LEU A 295 -13.69 -7.29 19.33
N GLN A 296 -14.29 -6.55 20.27
CA GLN A 296 -15.09 -5.37 19.97
C GLN A 296 -14.24 -4.26 19.33
N VAL A 297 -13.01 -4.03 19.82
CA VAL A 297 -12.06 -3.11 19.18
C VAL A 297 -11.80 -3.53 17.73
N TYR A 298 -11.47 -4.79 17.45
CA TYR A 298 -11.23 -5.27 16.08
C TYR A 298 -12.40 -5.01 15.12
N ILE A 299 -13.64 -5.29 15.55
CA ILE A 299 -14.86 -5.05 14.75
C ILE A 299 -15.17 -3.55 14.59
N THR A 300 -14.79 -2.74 15.56
CA THR A 300 -14.98 -1.27 15.54
C THR A 300 -13.95 -0.61 14.63
N THR A 301 -12.68 -0.99 14.73
CA THR A 301 -11.60 -0.54 13.84
C THR A 301 -11.92 -0.86 12.38
N TRP A 302 -12.42 -2.07 12.09
CA TRP A 302 -12.87 -2.43 10.73
C TRP A 302 -13.98 -1.51 10.21
N LEU A 303 -14.92 -1.11 11.06
CA LEU A 303 -16.03 -0.24 10.70
C LEU A 303 -15.59 1.21 10.46
N ALA A 304 -14.60 1.68 11.21
CA ALA A 304 -14.20 3.08 11.22
C ALA A 304 -13.45 3.50 9.95
N GLU A 305 -12.89 2.55 9.19
CA GLU A 305 -12.07 2.78 7.98
C GLU A 305 -11.04 3.92 8.17
N VAL A 306 -10.27 3.85 9.27
CA VAL A 306 -9.52 4.98 9.85
C VAL A 306 -8.48 5.62 8.94
N ASN A 307 -8.05 4.96 7.87
CA ASN A 307 -7.11 5.52 6.89
C ASN A 307 -7.81 6.07 5.63
N ILE A 308 -9.14 6.09 5.58
CA ILE A 308 -9.94 6.61 4.47
C ILE A 308 -10.70 7.85 4.94
N ASP A 309 -10.19 9.04 4.58
CA ASP A 309 -10.95 10.28 4.71
C ASP A 309 -12.05 10.30 3.63
N THR A 310 -13.27 9.97 4.05
CA THR A 310 -14.43 9.90 3.15
C THR A 310 -14.79 11.25 2.53
N LEU A 311 -14.55 12.37 3.24
CA LEU A 311 -14.77 13.71 2.69
C LEU A 311 -13.74 13.98 1.60
N ARG A 312 -12.46 13.71 1.86
CA ARG A 312 -11.39 13.90 0.89
C ARG A 312 -11.56 13.02 -0.36
N VAL A 313 -12.01 11.78 -0.19
CA VAL A 313 -12.37 10.90 -1.31
C VAL A 313 -13.47 11.53 -2.17
N ASP A 314 -14.53 12.08 -1.56
CA ASP A 314 -15.64 12.71 -2.29
C ASP A 314 -15.22 14.03 -2.96
N GLU A 315 -14.37 14.85 -2.33
CA GLU A 315 -13.74 16.02 -2.95
C GLU A 315 -12.96 15.66 -4.22
N ILE A 316 -12.13 14.62 -4.17
CA ILE A 316 -11.32 14.16 -5.31
C ILE A 316 -12.25 13.77 -6.48
N PHE A 317 -13.30 12.98 -6.22
CA PHE A 317 -14.23 12.59 -7.28
C PHE A 317 -15.07 13.76 -7.82
N ALA A 318 -15.47 14.71 -6.97
CA ALA A 318 -16.18 15.91 -7.38
C ALA A 318 -15.33 16.79 -8.31
N ALA A 319 -14.12 17.17 -7.89
CA ALA A 319 -13.25 18.05 -8.65
C ALA A 319 -12.77 17.42 -9.98
N ILE A 320 -12.56 16.10 -10.01
CA ILE A 320 -12.29 15.34 -11.25
C ILE A 320 -13.54 15.31 -12.16
N GLY A 321 -14.74 15.19 -11.58
CA GLY A 321 -16.00 15.24 -12.31
C GLY A 321 -16.23 16.59 -12.99
N GLU A 322 -15.89 17.68 -12.30
CA GLU A 322 -15.91 19.04 -12.83
C GLU A 322 -14.90 19.22 -13.98
N GLU A 323 -13.61 18.90 -13.79
CA GLU A 323 -12.57 19.02 -14.83
C GLU A 323 -12.95 18.24 -16.11
N MET A 324 -13.45 17.02 -15.97
CA MET A 324 -13.81 16.16 -17.10
C MET A 324 -15.22 16.39 -17.67
N HIS A 325 -16.04 17.20 -16.99
CA HIS A 325 -17.46 17.45 -17.25
C HIS A 325 -18.29 16.15 -17.27
N VAL A 326 -18.14 15.29 -16.25
CA VAL A 326 -18.84 14.00 -16.10
C VAL A 326 -19.23 13.72 -14.65
N SER A 327 -20.37 13.06 -14.41
CA SER A 327 -20.77 12.62 -13.07
C SER A 327 -19.99 11.39 -12.64
N LEU A 328 -19.21 11.48 -11.55
CA LEU A 328 -18.46 10.38 -10.95
C LEU A 328 -19.01 9.98 -9.56
N THR A 329 -20.30 9.71 -9.54
CA THR A 329 -21.09 9.29 -8.37
C THR A 329 -21.33 7.78 -8.37
#